data_AF-A0A8S8Y1T0-F1
#
_entry.id   AF-A0A8S8Y1T0-F1
#
_cell.length_a   1.000
_cell.length_b   1.000
_cell.length_c   1.000
_cell.angle_alpha   90.00
_cell.angle_beta   90.00
_cell.angle_gamma   90.00
#
_symmetry.space_group_name_H-M   'P 1'
#
loop_
_entity.id
_entity.type
_entity.pdbx_description
1 polymer ?
#
loop_
_entity_poly.entity_id
_entity_poly.type
_entity_poly.pdbx_seq_one_letter_code
_entity_poly.pdbx_strand_id
1 'polypeptide(L)'
;MDIFLTLTPAAIFLEAMMFVHATLKDTVFGIDNNLRKTFTTAVFTGIGVISFIVGSELMESVIGYGAAGGVFVGISLLAVRKPILVILDKASNRFIPSTHTPEETAYLEAYATAMEDLIITAEERKLLDTVASTFGLDDKIVKQLEDEYNSTLEEE
;
A
#
# COMPACT_ATOMS: atom_id res chain seq x y z
N MET A 1 -24.72 7.74 32.14
CA MET A 1 -24.14 7.73 30.77
C MET A 1 -22.73 7.22 30.95
N ASP A 2 -22.59 5.92 30.80
CA ASP A 2 -21.58 5.16 31.50
C ASP A 2 -20.23 5.28 30.79
N ILE A 3 -19.23 5.72 31.54
CA ILE A 3 -17.81 5.78 31.13
C ILE A 3 -17.36 4.44 30.51
N PHE A 4 -17.98 3.33 30.91
CA PHE A 4 -17.72 2.01 30.39
C PHE A 4 -18.12 1.81 28.91
N LEU A 5 -19.15 2.51 28.42
CA LEU A 5 -19.69 2.38 27.06
C LEU A 5 -18.88 3.15 26.01
N THR A 6 -18.14 4.18 26.42
CA THR A 6 -17.30 5.00 25.52
C THR A 6 -15.83 4.60 25.57
N LEU A 7 -15.37 4.04 26.70
CA LEU A 7 -13.96 3.71 26.91
C LEU A 7 -13.58 2.36 26.26
N THR A 8 -14.52 1.44 26.09
CA THR A 8 -14.29 0.17 25.39
C THR A 8 -14.06 0.34 23.88
N PRO A 9 -14.89 1.09 23.12
CA PRO A 9 -14.61 1.38 21.71
C PRO A 9 -13.30 2.15 21.52
N ALA A 10 -12.99 3.09 22.42
CA ALA A 10 -11.77 3.88 22.37
C ALA A 10 -10.51 3.04 22.61
N ALA A 11 -10.56 2.08 23.54
CA ALA A 11 -9.47 1.15 23.80
C ALA A 11 -9.20 0.22 22.60
N ILE A 12 -10.27 -0.34 22.02
CA ILE A 12 -10.19 -1.22 20.84
C ILE A 12 -9.62 -0.46 19.63
N PHE A 13 -9.99 0.80 19.45
CA PHE A 13 -9.47 1.65 18.38
C PHE A 13 -7.97 1.97 18.56
N LEU A 14 -7.56 2.24 19.80
CA LEU A 14 -6.17 2.57 20.12
C LEU A 14 -5.26 1.34 20.00
N GLU A 15 -5.73 0.16 20.41
CA GLU A 15 -5.06 -1.12 20.20
C GLU A 15 -4.88 -1.46 18.72
N ALA A 16 -5.93 -1.26 17.90
CA ALA A 16 -5.85 -1.46 16.45
C ALA A 16 -4.86 -0.50 15.77
N MET A 17 -4.83 0.78 16.18
CA MET A 17 -3.89 1.78 15.65
C MET A 17 -2.44 1.49 16.06
N MET A 18 -2.21 1.03 17.28
CA MET A 18 -0.89 0.64 17.78
C MET A 18 -0.36 -0.63 17.09
N PHE A 19 -1.24 -1.60 16.82
CA PHE A 19 -0.91 -2.80 16.06
C PHE A 19 -0.54 -2.46 14.60
N VAL A 20 -1.34 -1.63 13.94
CA VAL A 20 -1.02 -1.14 12.59
C VAL A 20 0.31 -0.38 12.60
N HIS A 21 0.52 0.54 13.54
CA HIS A 21 1.77 1.27 13.67
C HIS A 21 3.00 0.37 13.87
N ALA A 22 2.89 -0.69 14.67
CA ALA A 22 3.96 -1.66 14.87
C ALA A 22 4.27 -2.47 13.59
N THR A 23 3.24 -2.93 12.85
CA THR A 23 3.43 -3.67 11.60
C THR A 23 4.05 -2.84 10.47
N LEU A 24 3.93 -1.51 10.53
CA LEU A 24 4.52 -0.60 9.56
C LEU A 24 5.99 -0.25 9.86
N LYS A 25 6.41 -0.37 11.12
CA LYS A 25 7.72 0.11 11.60
C LYS A 25 8.85 -0.93 11.45
N ASP A 26 8.53 -2.21 11.25
CA ASP A 26 9.52 -3.31 11.15
C ASP A 26 9.82 -3.76 9.71
N THR A 27 9.62 -2.89 8.72
CA THR A 27 9.73 -3.28 7.31
C THR A 27 10.99 -2.72 6.67
N VAL A 28 12.05 -3.52 6.80
CA VAL A 28 13.30 -3.46 6.03
C VAL A 28 12.94 -3.45 4.54
N PHE A 29 13.43 -2.42 3.83
CA PHE A 29 13.52 -2.24 2.37
C PHE A 29 12.49 -3.00 1.50
N GLY A 30 11.46 -2.30 1.00
CA GLY A 30 10.53 -2.82 -0.01
C GLY A 30 9.03 -2.47 0.16
N ILE A 31 8.62 -1.68 1.17
CA ILE A 31 7.20 -1.53 1.55
C ILE A 31 6.66 -0.11 1.34
N ASP A 32 6.80 0.47 0.14
CA ASP A 32 6.02 1.67 -0.17
C ASP A 32 4.65 1.31 -0.81
N ASN A 33 4.62 0.28 -1.66
CA ASN A 33 3.40 -0.13 -2.36
C ASN A 33 2.39 -0.87 -1.45
N ASN A 34 2.89 -1.75 -0.58
CA ASN A 34 2.05 -2.49 0.38
C ASN A 34 1.55 -1.58 1.52
N LEU A 35 2.36 -0.60 1.94
CA LEU A 35 1.97 0.39 2.95
C LEU A 35 0.88 1.30 2.41
N ARG A 36 1.01 1.75 1.16
CA ARG A 36 -0.01 2.51 0.44
C ARG A 36 -1.31 1.74 0.25
N LYS A 37 -1.27 0.46 -0.13
CA LYS A 37 -2.48 -0.39 -0.22
C LYS A 37 -3.17 -0.56 1.14
N THR A 38 -2.37 -0.78 2.18
CA THR A 38 -2.87 -0.95 3.55
C THR A 38 -3.46 0.35 4.09
N PHE A 39 -2.77 1.48 3.88
CA PHE A 39 -3.23 2.82 4.21
C PHE A 39 -4.53 3.18 3.47
N THR A 40 -4.56 2.95 2.16
CA THR A 40 -5.75 3.13 1.31
C THR A 40 -6.94 2.31 1.82
N THR A 41 -6.71 1.06 2.17
CA THR A 41 -7.73 0.16 2.71
C THR A 41 -8.22 0.61 4.08
N ALA A 42 -7.30 1.08 4.94
CA ALA A 42 -7.63 1.61 6.27
C ALA A 42 -8.46 2.90 6.17
N VAL A 43 -8.07 3.84 5.30
CA VAL A 43 -8.80 5.08 5.04
C VAL A 43 -10.19 4.79 4.47
N PHE A 44 -10.31 3.89 3.50
CA PHE A 44 -11.60 3.49 2.95
C PHE A 44 -12.51 2.88 4.02
N THR A 45 -11.96 2.02 4.88
CA THR A 45 -12.70 1.39 5.97
C THR A 45 -13.15 2.43 7.00
N GLY A 46 -12.28 3.35 7.40
CA GLY A 46 -12.61 4.42 8.34
C GLY A 46 -13.72 5.34 7.83
N ILE A 47 -13.60 5.81 6.58
CA ILE A 47 -14.63 6.62 5.93
C ILE A 47 -15.93 5.82 5.77
N GLY A 48 -15.84 4.54 5.44
CA GLY A 48 -16.99 3.65 5.31
C GLY A 48 -17.76 3.48 6.62
N VAL A 49 -17.04 3.30 7.75
CA VAL A 49 -17.65 3.21 9.08
C VAL A 49 -18.33 4.52 9.47
N ILE A 50 -17.69 5.67 9.25
CA ILE A 50 -18.29 6.98 9.52
C ILE A 50 -19.53 7.20 8.67
N SER A 51 -19.45 6.90 7.37
CA SER A 51 -20.56 7.03 6.43
C SER A 51 -21.73 6.11 6.80
N PHE A 52 -21.43 4.91 7.30
CA PHE A 52 -22.44 3.95 7.76
C PHE A 52 -23.20 4.46 8.99
N ILE A 53 -22.50 5.04 9.96
CA ILE A 53 -23.11 5.62 11.17
C ILE A 53 -23.99 6.81 10.78
N VAL A 54 -23.43 7.79 10.05
CA VAL A 54 -24.16 9.00 9.63
C VAL A 54 -25.37 8.65 8.75
N GLY A 55 -25.20 7.73 7.79
CA GLY A 55 -26.31 7.32 6.92
C GLY A 55 -27.42 6.57 7.64
N SER A 56 -27.08 5.80 8.68
CA SER A 56 -28.09 5.14 9.53
C SER A 56 -28.88 6.17 10.33
N GLU A 57 -28.22 7.17 10.93
CA GLU A 57 -28.88 8.25 11.67
C GLU A 57 -29.76 9.13 10.77
N LEU A 58 -29.29 9.48 9.57
CA LEU A 58 -30.06 10.29 8.62
C LEU A 58 -31.32 9.57 8.12
N MET A 59 -31.22 8.28 7.84
CA MET A 59 -32.39 7.47 7.46
C MET A 59 -33.35 7.25 8.61
N GLU A 60 -32.85 7.15 9.83
CA GLU A 60 -33.70 7.16 11.03
C GLU A 60 -34.47 8.48 11.14
N SER A 61 -33.82 9.61 10.90
CA SER A 61 -34.46 10.93 10.97
C SER A 61 -35.52 11.18 9.88
N VAL A 62 -35.37 10.59 8.69
CA VAL A 62 -36.28 10.83 7.56
C VAL A 62 -37.40 9.79 7.48
N ILE A 63 -37.07 8.52 7.69
CA ILE A 63 -37.96 7.38 7.45
C ILE A 63 -38.37 6.70 8.77
N GLY A 64 -37.71 7.01 9.89
CA GLY A 64 -37.94 6.37 11.19
C GLY A 64 -37.31 4.98 11.32
N TYR A 65 -36.51 4.55 10.34
CA TYR A 65 -35.96 3.20 10.26
C TYR A 65 -34.45 3.22 9.98
N GLY A 66 -33.64 3.45 11.03
CA GLY A 66 -32.18 3.60 10.90
C GLY A 66 -31.46 2.38 10.30
N ALA A 67 -32.00 1.18 10.51
CA ALA A 67 -31.48 -0.05 9.91
C ALA A 67 -31.55 -0.04 8.37
N ALA A 68 -32.53 0.64 7.78
CA ALA A 68 -32.63 0.78 6.32
C ALA A 68 -31.48 1.64 5.76
N GLY A 69 -31.04 2.66 6.50
CA GLY A 69 -29.88 3.48 6.15
C GLY A 69 -28.57 2.69 6.20
N GLY A 70 -28.39 1.88 7.25
CA GLY A 70 -27.22 1.01 7.35
C GLY A 70 -27.13 0.01 6.20
N VAL A 71 -28.24 -0.66 5.86
CA VAL A 71 -28.28 -1.61 4.72
C VAL A 71 -28.01 -0.90 3.39
N PHE A 72 -28.62 0.27 3.17
CA PHE A 72 -28.43 1.04 1.95
C PHE A 72 -26.98 1.52 1.78
N VAL A 73 -26.38 2.10 2.84
CA VAL A 73 -24.98 2.56 2.81
C VAL A 73 -24.02 1.38 2.73
N GLY A 74 -24.27 0.29 3.44
CA GLY A 74 -23.44 -0.92 3.41
C GLY A 74 -23.38 -1.56 2.02
N ILE A 75 -24.53 -1.72 1.35
CA ILE A 75 -24.59 -2.23 -0.04
C ILE A 75 -23.87 -1.29 -1.00
N SER A 76 -24.09 0.02 -0.85
CA SER A 76 -23.44 1.03 -1.67
C SER A 76 -21.92 0.97 -1.53
N LEU A 77 -21.41 0.90 -0.29
CA LEU A 77 -19.98 0.82 0.02
C LEU A 77 -19.32 -0.42 -0.58
N LEU A 78 -20.01 -1.57 -0.53
CA LEU A 78 -19.52 -2.82 -1.15
C LEU A 78 -19.46 -2.72 -2.68
N ALA A 79 -20.43 -2.07 -3.32
CA ALA A 79 -20.45 -1.87 -4.76
C ALA A 79 -19.33 -0.94 -5.24
N VAL A 80 -19.03 0.14 -4.50
CA VAL A 80 -17.95 1.09 -4.86
C VAL A 80 -16.56 0.70 -4.37
N ARG A 81 -16.43 -0.37 -3.58
CA ARG A 81 -15.13 -0.83 -3.04
C ARG A 81 -14.06 -1.03 -4.13
N LYS A 82 -14.38 -1.82 -5.16
CA LYS A 82 -13.43 -2.10 -6.25
C LYS A 82 -13.02 -0.84 -7.04
N PRO A 83 -13.95 0.00 -7.54
CA PRO A 83 -13.57 1.18 -8.31
C PRO A 83 -12.81 2.22 -7.50
N ILE A 84 -13.12 2.42 -6.21
CA ILE A 84 -12.40 3.38 -5.36
C ILE A 84 -10.96 2.95 -5.13
N LEU A 85 -10.72 1.67 -4.88
CA LEU A 85 -9.34 1.15 -4.72
C LEU A 85 -8.52 1.33 -6.00
N VAL A 86 -9.11 1.11 -7.18
CA VAL A 86 -8.44 1.36 -8.47
C VAL A 86 -8.15 2.84 -8.69
N ILE A 87 -9.05 3.74 -8.28
CA ILE A 87 -8.84 5.20 -8.39
C ILE A 87 -7.77 5.67 -7.39
N LEU A 88 -7.75 5.13 -6.17
CA LEU A 88 -6.72 5.47 -5.18
C LEU A 88 -5.35 4.94 -5.60
N ASP A 89 -5.26 3.73 -6.14
CA ASP A 89 -4.02 3.18 -6.73
C ASP A 89 -3.55 4.04 -7.91
N LYS A 90 -4.48 4.51 -8.75
CA LYS A 90 -4.15 5.38 -9.90
C LYS A 90 -3.77 6.81 -9.50
N ALA A 91 -4.41 7.38 -8.49
CA ALA A 91 -4.07 8.68 -7.92
C ALA A 91 -2.71 8.60 -7.21
N SER A 92 -2.46 7.50 -6.52
CA SER A 92 -1.16 7.19 -5.94
C SER A 92 -0.03 7.16 -6.98
N ASN A 93 -0.21 6.48 -8.11
CA ASN A 93 0.78 6.46 -9.21
C ASN A 93 1.08 7.85 -9.78
N ARG A 94 0.24 8.85 -9.46
CA ARG A 94 0.48 10.25 -9.82
C ARG A 94 1.23 11.05 -8.76
N PHE A 95 1.24 10.61 -7.50
CA PHE A 95 1.99 11.25 -6.41
C PHE A 95 3.33 10.58 -6.14
N ILE A 96 3.44 9.27 -6.38
CA ILE A 96 4.72 8.54 -6.40
C ILE A 96 4.86 7.99 -7.80
N PRO A 97 5.56 8.72 -8.69
CA PRO A 97 5.98 8.17 -9.97
C PRO A 97 7.09 7.17 -9.66
N SER A 98 6.73 5.95 -9.25
CA SER A 98 7.66 4.85 -9.32
C SER A 98 7.85 4.60 -10.82
N THR A 99 8.94 5.10 -11.39
CA THR A 99 9.36 4.82 -12.77
C THR A 99 9.47 3.31 -13.01
N HIS A 100 9.69 2.56 -11.93
CA HIS A 100 9.88 1.13 -11.88
C HIS A 100 8.83 0.44 -10.99
N THR A 101 8.46 -0.78 -11.34
CA THR A 101 7.63 -1.67 -10.51
C THR A 101 8.37 -2.07 -9.22
N PRO A 102 7.68 -2.54 -8.18
CA PRO A 102 8.32 -3.00 -6.94
C PRO A 102 9.39 -4.08 -7.17
N GLU A 103 9.15 -4.98 -8.12
CA GLU A 103 10.06 -6.05 -8.52
C GLU A 103 11.32 -5.50 -9.20
N GLU A 104 11.16 -4.53 -10.10
CA GLU A 104 12.26 -3.83 -10.77
C GLU A 104 13.08 -2.97 -9.79
N THR A 105 12.42 -2.37 -8.80
CA THR A 105 13.08 -1.59 -7.73
C THR A 105 13.94 -2.50 -6.85
N ALA A 106 13.42 -3.67 -6.47
CA ALA A 106 14.16 -4.65 -5.66
C ALA A 106 15.39 -5.19 -6.41
N TYR A 107 15.28 -5.38 -7.73
CA TYR A 107 16.42 -5.73 -8.58
C TYR A 107 17.47 -4.61 -8.63
N LEU A 108 17.04 -3.36 -8.82
CA LEU A 108 17.92 -2.19 -8.85
C LEU A 108 18.67 -1.98 -7.53
N GLU A 109 18.04 -2.20 -6.37
CA GLU A 109 18.73 -2.12 -5.07
C GLU A 109 19.82 -3.19 -4.92
N ALA A 110 19.54 -4.43 -5.37
CA ALA A 110 20.53 -5.50 -5.38
C ALA A 110 21.69 -5.19 -6.34
N TYR A 111 21.38 -4.64 -7.52
CA TYR A 111 22.37 -4.21 -8.50
C TYR A 111 23.24 -3.07 -7.98
N ALA A 112 22.63 -2.05 -7.36
CA ALA A 112 23.32 -0.94 -6.72
C ALA A 112 24.28 -1.41 -5.62
N THR A 113 23.86 -2.39 -4.82
CA THR A 113 24.70 -2.99 -3.77
C THR A 113 25.89 -3.75 -4.37
N ALA A 114 25.67 -4.51 -5.45
CA ALA A 114 26.73 -5.21 -6.17
C ALA A 114 27.66 -4.25 -6.94
N MET A 115 27.24 -3.01 -7.19
CA MET A 115 28.01 -1.97 -7.87
C MET A 115 28.70 -1.00 -6.92
N GLU A 116 28.63 -1.21 -5.59
CA GLU A 116 29.24 -0.32 -4.59
C GLU A 116 30.76 -0.16 -4.79
N ASP A 117 31.45 -1.23 -5.20
CA ASP A 117 32.89 -1.23 -5.51
C ASP A 117 33.19 -1.02 -7.01
N LEU A 118 32.17 -0.72 -7.81
CA LEU A 118 32.20 -0.57 -9.28
C LEU A 118 32.67 -1.82 -10.04
N ILE A 119 32.68 -3.00 -9.40
CA ILE A 119 33.15 -4.25 -10.01
C ILE A 119 32.19 -5.39 -9.69
N ILE A 120 31.36 -5.77 -10.66
CA ILE A 120 30.51 -6.96 -10.51
C ILE A 120 31.34 -8.23 -10.70
N THR A 121 31.46 -9.01 -9.63
CA THR A 121 32.10 -10.33 -9.64
C THR A 121 31.19 -11.40 -10.26
N ALA A 122 31.77 -12.57 -10.60
CA ALA A 122 31.02 -13.68 -11.17
C ALA A 122 29.96 -14.25 -10.20
N GLU A 123 30.23 -14.19 -8.89
CA GLU A 123 29.27 -14.64 -7.87
C GLU A 123 28.12 -13.63 -7.71
N GLU A 124 28.40 -12.33 -7.74
CA GLU A 124 27.36 -11.29 -7.71
C GLU A 124 26.48 -11.33 -8.95
N ARG A 125 27.06 -11.56 -10.14
CA ARG A 125 26.26 -11.77 -11.36
C ARG A 125 25.29 -12.94 -11.21
N LYS A 126 25.74 -14.05 -10.64
CA LYS A 126 24.91 -15.22 -10.41
C LYS A 126 23.81 -14.97 -9.37
N LEU A 127 24.10 -14.15 -8.36
CA LEU A 127 23.10 -13.70 -7.40
C LEU A 127 22.06 -12.80 -8.09
N LEU A 128 22.48 -11.84 -8.91
CA LEU A 128 21.59 -10.97 -9.68
C LEU A 128 20.69 -11.78 -10.63
N ASP A 129 21.23 -12.76 -11.35
CA ASP A 129 20.45 -13.66 -12.21
C ASP A 129 19.40 -14.46 -11.40
N THR A 130 19.77 -14.86 -10.16
CA THR A 130 18.85 -15.54 -9.25
C THR A 130 17.74 -14.60 -8.77
N VAL A 131 18.06 -13.34 -8.48
CA VAL A 131 17.08 -12.30 -8.10
C VAL A 131 16.14 -12.02 -9.26
N ALA A 132 16.66 -11.80 -10.46
CA ALA A 132 15.87 -11.57 -11.68
C ALA A 132 14.90 -12.73 -11.97
N SER A 133 15.39 -13.97 -11.90
CA SER A 133 14.56 -15.16 -12.13
C SER A 133 13.53 -15.39 -11.02
N THR A 134 13.85 -15.04 -9.76
CA THR A 134 12.90 -15.11 -8.64
C THR A 134 11.72 -14.14 -8.82
N PHE A 135 12.00 -12.95 -9.35
CA PHE A 135 10.98 -11.94 -9.64
C PHE A 135 10.34 -12.07 -11.03
N GLY A 136 10.82 -13.00 -11.87
CA GLY A 136 10.29 -13.22 -13.21
C GLY A 136 10.57 -12.08 -14.18
N LEU A 137 11.68 -11.35 -13.99
CA LEU A 137 12.10 -10.26 -14.87
C LEU A 137 12.67 -10.83 -16.18
N ASP A 138 12.31 -10.20 -17.30
CA ASP A 138 12.86 -10.53 -18.62
C ASP A 138 14.26 -9.93 -18.79
N ASP A 139 15.17 -10.64 -19.46
CA ASP A 139 16.54 -10.20 -19.70
C ASP A 139 16.63 -8.79 -20.34
N LYS A 140 15.62 -8.41 -21.14
CA LYS A 140 15.58 -7.06 -21.74
C LYS A 140 15.31 -5.97 -20.71
N ILE A 141 14.45 -6.25 -19.72
CA ILE A 141 14.12 -5.33 -18.65
C ILE A 141 15.32 -5.20 -17.71
N VAL A 142 15.92 -6.34 -17.33
CA VAL A 142 17.16 -6.37 -16.52
C VAL A 142 18.23 -5.48 -17.15
N LYS A 143 18.50 -5.67 -18.44
CA LYS A 143 19.51 -4.87 -19.14
C LYS A 143 19.17 -3.39 -19.20
N GLN A 144 17.90 -3.05 -19.43
CA GLN A 144 17.45 -1.65 -19.42
C GLN A 144 17.66 -0.99 -18.05
N LEU A 145 17.37 -1.70 -16.96
CA LEU A 145 17.58 -1.21 -15.59
C LEU A 145 19.06 -0.99 -15.28
N GLU A 146 19.92 -1.94 -15.66
CA GLU A 146 21.37 -1.81 -15.49
C GLU A 146 21.94 -0.62 -16.29
N ASP A 147 21.51 -0.45 -17.55
CA ASP A 147 21.91 0.66 -18.41
C ASP A 147 21.46 2.02 -17.85
N GLU A 148 20.23 2.11 -17.32
CA GLU A 148 19.69 3.31 -16.67
C GLU A 148 20.48 3.67 -15.40
N TYR A 149 20.76 2.68 -14.55
CA TYR A 149 21.55 2.88 -13.34
C TYR A 149 22.97 3.35 -13.65
N ASN A 150 23.64 2.68 -14.61
CA ASN A 150 24.99 3.05 -15.03
C ASN A 150 25.02 4.47 -15.62
N SER A 151 24.00 4.88 -16.38
CA SER A 151 23.91 6.25 -16.92
C SER A 151 23.77 7.33 -15.84
N THR A 152 23.16 6.98 -14.70
CA THR A 152 23.03 7.89 -13.55
C THR A 152 24.38 8.09 -12.85
N LEU A 153 25.23 7.06 -12.83
CA LEU A 153 26.59 7.13 -12.28
C LEU A 153 27.58 7.90 -13.18
N GLU A 154 27.34 7.97 -14.49
CA GLU A 154 28.17 8.75 -15.41
C GLU A 154 27.88 10.27 -15.37
N GLU A 155 26.74 10.68 -14.81
CA GLU A 155 26.32 12.08 -14.69
C GLU A 155 26.78 12.75 -13.37
N GLU A 156 27.36 12.01 -12.41
CA GLU A 156 28.01 12.52 -11.18
C GLU A 156 29.54 12.70 -11.34
#